data_AF-A0A2E5J7Q8-F1
#
_entry.id   AF-A0A2E5J7Q8-F1
#
_cell.length_a   1.000
_cell.length_b   1.000
_cell.length_c   1.000
_cell.angle_alpha   90.00
_cell.angle_beta   90.00
_cell.angle_gamma   90.00
#
_symmetry.space_group_name_H-M   'P 1'
#
loop_
_entity.id
_entity.type
_entity.pdbx_description
1 polymer ?
#
loop_
_entity_poly.entity_id
_entity_poly.type
_entity_poly.pdbx_seq_one_letter_code
_entity_poly.pdbx_strand_id
1 'polypeptide(L)'
;MLYCGLDDPAYFRDMLYLFYIIQCSISFYMLKINKYILIIFFFTLPLFAGEMPDDFLKSSVNEISQFISENKDMLENDERYLKAKVNELIIPKFNMTLMAKIVLGKKNWISASNNQRNDFVGAFRDLMVRTYMKSITVFDGDKIEFAPYTPGKRHDIAKVKSHYVTSDGNIAVDYRLKLDSDGKWRVYDVVFDGVSLLKNYRVDFREHIQKDGLDSLINSLKN
;
A
#
# COMPACT_ATOMS: atom_id res chain seq x y z
N MET A 1 -1.10 46.35 -79.65
CA MET A 1 -0.52 45.68 -78.46
C MET A 1 -1.68 45.13 -77.66
N LEU A 2 -2.02 43.86 -77.89
CA LEU A 2 -1.76 42.73 -76.99
C LEU A 2 -2.52 42.87 -75.66
N TYR A 3 -3.70 42.25 -75.59
CA TYR A 3 -4.28 41.49 -74.46
C TYR A 3 -5.76 41.20 -74.82
N CYS A 4 -6.01 40.12 -75.56
CA CYS A 4 -7.36 39.62 -75.83
C CYS A 4 -7.27 38.09 -75.83
N GLY A 5 -7.59 37.46 -74.70
CA GLY A 5 -7.48 36.00 -74.56
C GLY A 5 -7.51 35.45 -73.14
N LEU A 6 -8.07 36.17 -72.16
CA LEU A 6 -8.24 35.66 -70.79
C LEU A 6 -9.72 35.53 -70.36
N ASP A 7 -10.66 35.77 -71.27
CA ASP A 7 -12.11 35.62 -71.02
C ASP A 7 -12.70 34.44 -71.80
N ASP A 8 -11.94 33.37 -72.04
CA ASP A 8 -12.48 32.13 -72.61
C ASP A 8 -13.12 31.28 -71.51
N PRO A 9 -14.46 31.09 -71.50
CA PRO A 9 -15.16 30.30 -70.49
C PRO A 9 -14.78 28.81 -70.51
N ALA A 10 -14.08 28.31 -71.55
CA ALA A 10 -13.51 26.96 -71.57
C ALA A 10 -12.35 26.82 -70.57
N TYR A 11 -11.48 27.84 -70.45
CA TYR A 11 -10.31 27.81 -69.57
C TYR A 11 -10.71 27.78 -68.07
N PHE A 12 -11.77 28.52 -67.72
CA PHE A 12 -12.28 28.54 -66.35
C PHE A 12 -12.94 27.22 -65.96
N ARG A 13 -13.56 26.52 -66.93
CA ARG A 13 -14.19 25.21 -66.74
C ARG A 13 -13.15 24.11 -66.54
N ASP A 14 -12.05 24.14 -67.30
CA ASP A 14 -10.94 23.19 -67.16
C ASP A 14 -10.18 23.41 -65.84
N MET A 15 -10.02 24.66 -65.41
CA MET A 15 -9.40 24.97 -64.12
C MET A 15 -10.27 24.48 -62.95
N LEU A 16 -11.60 24.67 -63.01
CA LEU A 16 -12.54 24.13 -62.03
C LEU A 16 -12.56 22.58 -62.03
N TYR A 17 -12.39 21.95 -63.19
CA TYR A 17 -12.30 20.49 -63.29
C TYR A 17 -11.03 19.93 -62.64
N LEU A 18 -9.88 20.58 -62.87
CA LEU A 18 -8.62 20.23 -62.21
C LEU A 18 -8.70 20.43 -60.70
N PHE A 19 -9.30 21.53 -60.23
CA PHE A 19 -9.56 21.74 -58.81
C PHE A 19 -10.47 20.65 -58.22
N TYR A 20 -11.53 20.24 -58.92
CA TYR A 20 -12.44 19.19 -58.46
C TYR A 20 -11.78 17.81 -58.41
N ILE A 21 -10.92 17.47 -59.39
CA ILE A 21 -10.14 16.21 -59.41
C ILE A 21 -9.11 16.18 -58.28
N ILE A 22 -8.44 17.31 -57.98
CA ILE A 22 -7.49 17.42 -56.87
C ILE A 22 -8.22 17.33 -55.52
N GLN A 23 -9.35 18.03 -55.37
CA GLN A 23 -10.19 17.97 -54.16
C GLN A 23 -10.72 16.55 -53.90
N CYS A 24 -11.10 15.83 -54.95
CA CYS A 24 -11.58 14.45 -54.88
C CYS A 24 -10.43 13.46 -54.57
N SER A 25 -9.25 13.65 -55.18
CA SER A 25 -8.05 12.84 -54.92
C SER A 25 -7.53 13.01 -53.48
N ILE A 26 -7.54 14.23 -52.94
CA ILE A 26 -7.21 14.53 -51.54
C ILE A 26 -8.23 13.89 -50.59
N SER A 27 -9.54 13.98 -50.90
CA SER A 27 -10.59 13.35 -50.08
C SER A 27 -10.45 11.83 -50.04
N PHE A 28 -10.08 11.20 -51.17
CA PHE A 28 -9.86 9.75 -51.26
C PHE A 28 -8.59 9.30 -50.51
N TYR A 29 -7.53 10.11 -50.51
CA TYR A 29 -6.32 9.85 -49.74
C TYR A 29 -6.54 10.01 -48.22
N MET A 30 -7.30 11.01 -47.79
CA MET A 30 -7.63 11.23 -46.38
C MET A 30 -8.49 10.10 -45.78
N LEU A 31 -9.34 9.46 -46.58
CA LEU A 31 -10.15 8.29 -46.18
C LEU A 31 -9.32 7.02 -45.92
N LYS A 32 -8.19 6.82 -46.61
CA LYS A 32 -7.30 5.66 -46.39
C LYS A 32 -6.43 5.79 -45.15
N ILE A 33 -6.01 7.01 -44.80
CA ILE A 33 -5.13 7.25 -43.64
C ILE A 33 -5.89 7.07 -42.32
N ASN A 34 -7.20 7.35 -42.29
CA ASN A 34 -8.04 7.22 -41.09
C ASN A 34 -8.23 5.76 -40.62
N LYS A 35 -8.08 4.77 -41.53
CA LYS A 35 -8.22 3.34 -41.19
C LYS A 35 -7.04 2.79 -40.40
N TYR A 36 -5.86 3.44 -40.49
CA TYR A 36 -4.64 3.03 -39.79
C TYR A 36 -4.36 3.86 -38.53
N ILE A 37 -4.91 5.07 -38.42
CA ILE A 37 -4.84 5.90 -37.20
C ILE A 37 -5.64 5.26 -36.05
N LEU A 38 -6.70 4.50 -36.34
CA LEU A 38 -7.51 3.84 -35.30
C LEU A 38 -6.87 2.59 -34.66
N ILE A 39 -5.76 2.08 -35.20
CA ILE A 39 -5.06 0.88 -34.69
C ILE A 39 -3.89 1.25 -33.75
N ILE A 40 -3.52 2.54 -33.68
CA ILE A 40 -2.49 3.07 -32.76
C ILE A 40 -3.18 3.82 -31.60
N PHE A 41 -4.41 3.46 -31.24
CA PHE A 41 -4.85 3.65 -29.85
C PHE A 41 -4.22 2.52 -29.03
N PHE A 42 -2.93 2.73 -28.80
CA PHE A 42 -2.07 2.07 -27.83
C PHE A 42 -2.94 1.62 -26.66
N PHE A 43 -3.14 0.32 -26.54
CA PHE A 43 -3.69 -0.31 -25.34
C PHE A 43 -2.61 -0.12 -24.26
N THR A 44 -2.42 1.10 -23.77
CA THR A 44 -1.73 1.37 -22.50
C THR A 44 -2.63 0.79 -21.44
N LEU A 45 -2.56 -0.53 -21.25
CA LEU A 45 -2.93 -1.08 -19.96
C LEU A 45 -2.02 -0.35 -18.97
N PRO A 46 -2.57 0.42 -18.01
CA PRO A 46 -1.76 0.84 -16.90
C PRO A 46 -1.22 -0.46 -16.30
N LEU A 47 0.08 -0.69 -16.48
CA LEU A 47 0.80 -1.59 -15.60
C LEU A 47 0.67 -0.91 -14.23
N PHE A 48 -0.34 -1.31 -13.46
CA PHE A 48 -0.38 -1.02 -12.04
C PHE A 48 0.83 -1.74 -11.46
N ALA A 49 1.98 -1.07 -11.51
CA ALA A 49 3.13 -1.43 -10.71
C ALA A 49 2.61 -1.40 -9.27
N GLY A 50 2.50 -2.57 -8.66
CA GLY A 50 2.08 -2.67 -7.27
C GLY A 50 2.99 -1.79 -6.42
N GLU A 51 2.42 -1.12 -5.42
CA GLU A 51 3.15 -0.26 -4.49
C GLU A 51 4.38 -1.01 -3.95
N MET A 52 5.54 -0.36 -3.97
CA MET A 52 6.77 -0.98 -3.46
C MET A 52 6.72 -1.04 -1.92
N PRO A 53 7.34 -2.05 -1.27
CA PRO A 53 7.22 -2.24 0.17
C PRO A 53 7.69 -1.04 1.02
N ASP A 54 8.75 -0.37 0.57
CA ASP A 54 9.29 0.84 1.20
C ASP A 54 8.44 2.07 0.92
N ASP A 55 7.84 2.19 -0.27
CA ASP A 55 6.87 3.25 -0.57
C ASP A 55 5.62 3.12 0.28
N PHE A 56 5.10 1.90 0.45
CA PHE A 56 3.99 1.59 1.36
C PHE A 56 4.27 2.04 2.81
N LEU A 57 5.49 1.82 3.31
CA LEU A 57 5.84 2.24 4.66
C LEU A 57 5.98 3.75 4.79
N LYS A 58 6.64 4.40 3.83
CA LYS A 58 6.78 5.86 3.82
C LYS A 58 5.40 6.53 3.75
N SER A 59 4.53 6.06 2.84
CA SER A 59 3.17 6.60 2.69
C SER A 59 2.34 6.38 3.95
N SER A 60 2.42 5.19 4.56
CA SER A 60 1.72 4.88 5.81
C SER A 60 2.21 5.72 6.99
N VAL A 61 3.53 5.91 7.15
CA VAL A 61 4.11 6.74 8.21
C VAL A 61 3.73 8.20 8.02
N ASN A 62 3.80 8.71 6.80
CA ASN A 62 3.43 10.10 6.51
C ASN A 62 1.94 10.34 6.79
N GLU A 63 1.05 9.43 6.36
CA GLU A 63 -0.38 9.49 6.65
C GLU A 63 -0.65 9.53 8.15
N ILE A 64 -0.02 8.64 8.92
CA ILE A 64 -0.16 8.58 10.39
C ILE A 64 0.39 9.85 11.05
N SER A 65 1.59 10.30 10.66
CA SER A 65 2.25 11.49 11.21
C SER A 65 1.42 12.76 10.98
N GLN A 66 0.93 12.94 9.75
CA GLN A 66 0.07 14.07 9.40
C GLN A 66 -1.23 14.03 10.22
N PHE A 67 -1.88 12.87 10.32
CA PHE A 67 -3.10 12.72 11.09
C PHE A 67 -2.89 13.06 12.57
N ILE A 68 -1.79 12.61 13.17
CA ILE A 68 -1.44 12.93 14.57
C ILE A 68 -1.22 14.43 14.75
N SER A 69 -0.45 15.06 13.85
CA SER A 69 -0.17 16.50 13.91
C SER A 69 -1.44 17.35 13.83
N GLU A 70 -2.43 16.94 13.02
CA GLU A 70 -3.68 17.67 12.84
C GLU A 70 -4.69 17.44 13.99
N ASN A 71 -4.57 16.34 14.74
CA ASN A 71 -5.58 15.91 15.72
C ASN A 71 -5.02 15.74 17.15
N LYS A 72 -3.85 16.31 17.43
CA LYS A 72 -3.07 16.07 18.67
C LYS A 72 -3.91 16.19 19.96
N ASP A 73 -4.61 17.31 20.13
CA ASP A 73 -5.40 17.57 21.34
C ASP A 73 -6.50 16.52 21.55
N MET A 74 -7.19 16.11 20.48
CA MET A 74 -8.23 15.06 20.56
C MET A 74 -7.63 13.69 20.87
N LEU A 75 -6.48 13.37 20.28
CA LEU A 75 -5.80 12.09 20.50
C LEU A 75 -5.26 11.96 21.92
N GLU A 76 -4.83 13.06 22.55
CA GLU A 76 -4.35 13.07 23.94
C GLU A 76 -5.49 13.05 24.97
N ASN A 77 -6.64 13.67 24.69
CA ASN A 77 -7.70 13.87 25.66
C ASN A 77 -8.92 12.93 25.52
N ASP A 78 -9.09 12.25 24.38
CA ASP A 78 -10.18 11.29 24.17
C ASP A 78 -9.65 9.90 23.77
N GLU A 79 -9.54 9.01 24.76
CA GLU A 79 -9.06 7.64 24.58
C GLU A 79 -9.95 6.82 23.63
N ARG A 80 -11.27 7.08 23.60
CA ARG A 80 -12.17 6.37 22.67
C ARG A 80 -11.92 6.80 21.24
N TYR A 81 -11.71 8.10 21.02
CA TYR A 81 -11.33 8.64 19.73
C TYR A 81 -9.98 8.09 19.26
N LEU A 82 -8.97 8.10 20.13
CA LEU A 82 -7.65 7.50 19.85
C LEU A 82 -7.81 6.04 19.45
N LYS A 83 -8.47 5.22 20.28
CA LYS A 83 -8.66 3.79 20.00
C LYS A 83 -9.38 3.55 18.67
N ALA A 84 -10.42 4.33 18.35
CA ALA A 84 -11.10 4.23 17.07
C ALA A 84 -10.15 4.51 15.90
N LYS A 85 -9.34 5.57 16.00
CA LYS A 85 -8.40 5.97 14.93
C LYS A 85 -7.23 5.02 14.76
N VAL A 86 -6.73 4.40 15.84
CA VAL A 86 -5.75 3.30 15.73
C VAL A 86 -6.32 2.14 14.92
N ASN A 87 -7.56 1.74 15.22
CA ASN A 87 -8.21 0.63 14.51
C ASN A 87 -8.48 0.95 13.03
N GLU A 88 -8.75 2.21 12.71
CA GLU A 88 -9.05 2.68 11.36
C GLU A 88 -7.79 2.89 10.51
N LEU A 89 -6.78 3.57 11.04
CA LEU A 89 -5.63 4.05 10.25
C LEU A 89 -4.43 3.10 10.32
N ILE A 90 -4.21 2.45 11.46
CA ILE A 90 -2.96 1.72 11.72
C ILE A 90 -3.16 0.23 11.56
N ILE A 91 -4.17 -0.35 12.20
CA ILE A 91 -4.40 -1.80 12.16
C ILE A 91 -4.48 -2.37 10.74
N PRO A 92 -5.11 -1.72 9.74
CA PRO A 92 -5.15 -2.24 8.37
C PRO A 92 -3.79 -2.35 7.68
N LYS A 93 -2.76 -1.63 8.17
CA LYS A 93 -1.38 -1.70 7.68
C LYS A 93 -0.64 -2.95 8.18
N PHE A 94 -1.23 -3.69 9.12
CA PHE A 94 -0.64 -4.90 9.71
C PHE A 94 -1.39 -6.17 9.29
N ASN A 95 -0.65 -7.25 9.05
CA ASN A 95 -1.23 -8.58 8.84
C ASN A 95 -1.43 -9.27 10.19
N MET A 96 -2.51 -8.88 10.88
CA MET A 96 -2.83 -9.38 12.23
C MET A 96 -2.99 -10.90 12.28
N THR A 97 -3.53 -11.52 11.22
CA THR A 97 -3.69 -12.97 11.15
C THR A 97 -2.34 -13.68 11.09
N LEU A 98 -1.41 -13.20 10.28
CA LEU A 98 -0.06 -13.76 10.20
C LEU A 98 0.70 -13.54 11.51
N MET A 99 0.61 -12.34 12.09
CA MET A 99 1.22 -12.04 13.39
C MET A 99 0.73 -13.02 14.46
N ALA A 100 -0.59 -13.16 14.60
CA ALA A 100 -1.23 -14.10 15.53
C ALA A 100 -0.75 -15.55 15.29
N LYS A 101 -0.69 -15.99 14.04
CA LYS A 101 -0.17 -17.32 13.68
C LYS A 101 1.29 -17.53 14.08
N ILE A 102 2.13 -16.50 13.93
CA ILE A 102 3.54 -16.55 14.31
C ILE A 102 3.69 -16.62 15.84
N VAL A 103 2.98 -15.80 16.60
CA VAL A 103 3.07 -15.77 18.07
C VAL A 103 2.47 -17.02 18.70
N LEU A 104 1.34 -17.53 18.17
CA LEU A 104 0.73 -18.77 18.65
C LEU A 104 1.62 -19.98 18.35
N GLY A 105 2.33 -19.94 17.22
CA GLY A 105 3.23 -20.98 16.76
C GLY A 105 2.52 -22.13 16.03
N LYS A 106 3.26 -22.79 15.14
CA LYS A 106 2.74 -23.78 14.18
C LYS A 106 1.93 -24.90 14.85
N LYS A 107 2.44 -25.49 15.94
CA LYS A 107 1.78 -26.60 16.64
C LYS A 107 0.41 -26.17 17.17
N ASN A 108 0.38 -25.13 18.00
CA ASN A 108 -0.85 -24.63 18.62
C ASN A 108 -1.84 -24.10 17.57
N TRP A 109 -1.35 -23.41 16.53
CA TRP A 109 -2.22 -22.92 15.46
C TRP A 109 -2.93 -24.05 14.71
N ILE A 110 -2.22 -25.13 14.36
CA ILE A 110 -2.81 -26.27 13.66
C ILE A 110 -3.85 -26.97 14.55
N SER A 111 -3.54 -27.14 15.84
CA SER A 111 -4.45 -27.79 16.80
C SER A 111 -5.66 -26.95 17.18
N ALA A 112 -5.58 -25.62 17.08
CA ALA A 112 -6.69 -24.73 17.38
C ALA A 112 -7.84 -24.86 16.37
N SER A 113 -9.08 -24.83 16.88
CA SER A 113 -10.28 -24.73 16.05
C SER A 113 -10.35 -23.39 15.32
N ASN A 114 -11.21 -23.29 14.30
CA ASN A 114 -11.40 -22.01 13.58
C ASN A 114 -11.91 -20.89 14.50
N ASN A 115 -12.80 -21.22 15.45
CA ASN A 115 -13.29 -20.23 16.43
C ASN A 115 -12.15 -19.75 17.33
N GLN A 116 -11.34 -20.66 17.89
CA GLN A 116 -10.18 -20.29 18.70
C GLN A 116 -9.17 -19.44 17.94
N ARG A 117 -8.92 -19.72 16.65
CA ARG A 117 -8.04 -18.88 15.82
C ARG A 117 -8.60 -17.47 15.67
N ASN A 118 -9.89 -17.34 15.36
CA ASN A 118 -10.54 -16.04 15.20
C ASN A 118 -10.54 -15.25 16.53
N ASP A 119 -10.91 -15.91 17.63
CA ASP A 119 -10.92 -15.31 18.96
C ASP A 119 -9.51 -14.88 19.39
N PHE A 120 -8.50 -15.70 19.11
CA PHE A 120 -7.11 -15.37 19.39
C PHE A 120 -6.60 -14.20 18.55
N VAL A 121 -6.93 -14.14 17.26
CA VAL A 121 -6.57 -13.00 16.39
C VAL A 121 -7.19 -11.71 16.93
N GLY A 122 -8.46 -11.74 17.32
CA GLY A 122 -9.15 -10.59 17.92
C GLY A 122 -8.52 -10.16 19.24
N ALA A 123 -8.31 -11.11 20.16
CA ALA A 123 -7.72 -10.82 21.47
C ALA A 123 -6.28 -10.31 21.36
N PHE A 124 -5.47 -10.88 20.47
CA PHE A 124 -4.11 -10.42 20.20
C PHE A 124 -4.09 -9.02 19.58
N ARG A 125 -5.01 -8.71 18.66
CA ARG A 125 -5.18 -7.34 18.13
C ARG A 125 -5.50 -6.37 19.27
N ASP A 126 -6.44 -6.71 20.12
CA ASP A 126 -6.85 -5.82 21.21
C ASP A 126 -5.71 -5.60 22.21
N LEU A 127 -4.90 -6.63 22.50
CA LEU A 127 -3.67 -6.50 23.29
C LEU A 127 -2.69 -5.51 22.66
N MET A 128 -2.43 -5.64 21.35
CA MET A 128 -1.50 -4.76 20.62
C MET A 128 -1.97 -3.31 20.65
N VAL A 129 -3.27 -3.07 20.43
CA VAL A 129 -3.86 -1.73 20.54
C VAL A 129 -3.67 -1.18 21.96
N ARG A 130 -4.05 -1.93 23.00
CA ARG A 130 -3.89 -1.48 24.40
C ARG A 130 -2.43 -1.18 24.76
N THR A 131 -1.50 -1.99 24.27
CA THR A 131 -0.06 -1.88 24.63
C THR A 131 0.60 -0.69 23.97
N TYR A 132 0.28 -0.39 22.70
CA TYR A 132 1.06 0.57 21.91
C TYR A 132 0.28 1.83 21.53
N MET A 133 -1.05 1.90 21.75
CA MET A 133 -1.83 3.06 21.27
C MET A 133 -1.37 4.39 21.86
N LYS A 134 -0.92 4.41 23.11
CA LYS A 134 -0.44 5.65 23.76
C LYS A 134 0.86 6.16 23.14
N SER A 135 1.70 5.28 22.61
CA SER A 135 2.95 5.71 21.97
C SER A 135 2.72 6.44 20.64
N ILE A 136 1.51 6.37 20.10
CA ILE A 136 1.13 7.04 18.84
C ILE A 136 0.97 8.55 19.05
N THR A 137 0.51 9.01 20.22
CA THR A 137 0.27 10.45 20.44
C THR A 137 1.57 11.28 20.45
N VAL A 138 2.70 10.62 20.68
CA VAL A 138 4.05 11.21 20.65
C VAL A 138 4.86 10.80 19.42
N PHE A 139 4.24 10.06 18.49
CA PHE A 139 4.90 9.60 17.28
C PHE A 139 5.16 10.78 16.34
N ASP A 140 6.36 10.79 15.76
CA ASP A 140 6.85 11.84 14.88
C ASP A 140 7.53 11.14 13.69
N GLY A 141 6.80 11.07 12.57
CA GLY A 141 7.23 10.33 11.39
C GLY A 141 8.45 10.95 10.69
N ASP A 142 8.67 12.26 10.85
CA ASP A 142 9.76 12.99 10.20
C ASP A 142 11.14 12.56 10.71
N LYS A 143 11.17 11.90 11.87
CA LYS A 143 12.36 11.32 12.48
C LYS A 143 12.72 9.93 11.94
N ILE A 144 11.93 9.37 11.01
CA ILE A 144 12.19 8.03 10.46
C ILE A 144 12.91 8.14 9.13
N GLU A 145 14.13 7.61 9.09
CA GLU A 145 14.91 7.49 7.86
C GLU A 145 14.84 6.06 7.32
N PHE A 146 14.12 5.87 6.21
CA PHE A 146 13.97 4.56 5.56
C PHE A 146 15.10 4.27 4.56
N ALA A 147 15.61 3.03 4.60
CA ALA A 147 16.43 2.46 3.55
C ALA A 147 15.57 1.82 2.45
N PRO A 148 16.11 1.61 1.23
CA PRO A 148 15.43 0.81 0.20
C PRO A 148 15.08 -0.59 0.70
N TYR A 149 13.97 -1.14 0.21
CA TYR A 149 13.57 -2.48 0.61
C TYR A 149 14.56 -3.55 0.12
N THR A 150 14.65 -4.64 0.87
CA THR A 150 15.33 -5.87 0.45
C THR A 150 14.30 -6.97 0.26
N PRO A 151 14.28 -7.68 -0.90
CA PRO A 151 13.37 -8.79 -1.11
C PRO A 151 13.68 -9.95 -0.15
N GLY A 152 12.63 -10.64 0.28
CA GLY A 152 12.72 -11.84 1.09
C GLY A 152 13.00 -13.10 0.25
N LYS A 153 13.09 -14.25 0.93
CA LYS A 153 13.26 -15.55 0.25
C LYS A 153 12.09 -15.92 -0.66
N ARG A 154 10.90 -15.37 -0.38
CA ARG A 154 9.70 -15.54 -1.20
C ARG A 154 9.35 -14.19 -1.80
N HIS A 155 8.78 -14.19 -3.00
CA HIS A 155 8.36 -12.99 -3.72
C HIS A 155 7.36 -12.13 -2.93
N ASP A 156 6.59 -12.75 -2.04
CA ASP A 156 5.58 -12.10 -1.22
C ASP A 156 6.12 -11.59 0.12
N ILE A 157 7.45 -11.58 0.33
CA ILE A 157 8.08 -11.11 1.56
C ILE A 157 9.10 -10.03 1.22
N ALA A 158 9.13 -8.98 2.02
CA ALA A 158 10.14 -7.92 1.95
C ALA A 158 10.59 -7.49 3.35
N LYS A 159 11.74 -6.85 3.40
CA LYS A 159 12.25 -6.18 4.59
C LYS A 159 12.56 -4.73 4.25
N VAL A 160 12.21 -3.82 5.14
CA VAL A 160 12.58 -2.42 5.03
C VAL A 160 13.22 -2.04 6.35
N LYS A 161 14.43 -1.48 6.29
CA LYS A 161 15.14 -1.00 7.47
C LYS A 161 14.91 0.49 7.61
N SER A 162 14.88 0.98 8.85
CA SER A 162 14.92 2.40 9.13
C SER A 162 15.68 2.70 10.42
N HIS A 163 15.94 3.98 10.63
CA HIS A 163 16.37 4.51 11.92
C HIS A 163 15.37 5.56 12.40
N TYR A 164 14.98 5.47 13.66
CA TYR A 164 14.26 6.54 14.36
C TYR A 164 15.30 7.45 15.02
N VAL A 165 15.43 8.67 14.51
CA VAL A 165 16.44 9.64 14.92
C VAL A 165 15.98 10.41 16.16
N THR A 166 16.72 10.30 17.26
CA THR A 166 16.45 11.05 18.50
C THR A 166 17.69 11.80 18.97
N SER A 167 17.51 12.74 19.91
CA SER A 167 18.63 13.44 20.55
C SER A 167 19.60 12.49 21.27
N ASP A 168 19.08 11.37 21.74
CA ASP A 168 19.79 10.43 22.62
C ASP A 168 20.41 9.26 21.85
N GLY A 169 20.21 9.24 20.52
CA GLY A 169 20.71 8.20 19.62
C GLY A 169 19.68 7.73 18.59
N ASN A 170 20.15 6.96 17.61
CA ASN A 170 19.30 6.38 16.58
C ASN A 170 18.85 4.97 17.01
N ILE A 171 17.54 4.72 16.96
CA ILE A 171 16.95 3.40 17.23
C ILE A 171 16.76 2.68 15.90
N ALA A 172 17.32 1.49 15.74
CA ALA A 172 17.16 0.72 14.51
C ALA A 172 15.79 0.01 14.50
N VAL A 173 15.04 0.18 13.41
CA VAL A 173 13.73 -0.44 13.23
C VAL A 173 13.68 -1.21 11.91
N ASP A 174 13.59 -2.53 11.96
CA ASP A 174 13.36 -3.35 10.77
C ASP A 174 11.89 -3.78 10.68
N TYR A 175 11.25 -3.43 9.57
CA TYR A 175 9.91 -3.87 9.22
C TYR A 175 10.00 -5.10 8.34
N ARG A 176 9.21 -6.13 8.67
CA ARG A 176 9.01 -7.29 7.81
C ARG A 176 7.62 -7.25 7.23
N LEU A 177 7.53 -7.26 5.91
CA LEU A 177 6.29 -7.07 5.17
C LEU A 177 5.94 -8.33 4.40
N LYS A 178 4.64 -8.55 4.28
CA LYS A 178 4.07 -9.57 3.43
C LYS A 178 3.12 -8.94 2.44
N LEU A 179 3.22 -9.36 1.18
CA LEU A 179 2.21 -9.10 0.16
C LEU A 179 1.05 -10.07 0.40
N ASP A 180 -0.12 -9.52 0.67
CA ASP A 180 -1.32 -10.29 0.89
C ASP A 180 -2.03 -10.62 -0.42
N SER A 181 -3.03 -11.50 -0.35
CA SER A 181 -3.77 -12.00 -1.51
C SER A 181 -4.55 -10.90 -2.25
N ASP A 182 -4.83 -9.78 -1.58
CA ASP A 182 -5.45 -8.60 -2.17
C ASP A 182 -4.44 -7.66 -2.84
N GLY A 183 -3.18 -8.08 -2.97
CA GLY A 183 -2.13 -7.31 -3.62
C GLY A 183 -1.59 -6.14 -2.80
N LYS A 184 -1.89 -6.09 -1.49
CA LYS A 184 -1.41 -5.03 -0.59
C LYS A 184 -0.30 -5.52 0.31
N TRP A 185 0.72 -4.69 0.50
CA TRP A 185 1.73 -4.93 1.52
C TRP A 185 1.13 -4.69 2.91
N ARG A 186 1.50 -5.53 3.86
CA ARG A 186 1.21 -5.35 5.27
C ARG A 186 2.39 -5.76 6.12
N VAL A 187 2.62 -5.03 7.20
CA VAL A 187 3.64 -5.36 8.20
C VAL A 187 3.19 -6.58 8.98
N TYR A 188 4.06 -7.58 9.13
CA TYR A 188 3.77 -8.74 9.97
C TYR A 188 4.74 -8.89 11.15
N ASP A 189 5.82 -8.10 11.21
CA ASP A 189 6.74 -8.08 12.33
C ASP A 189 7.52 -6.77 12.33
N VAL A 190 7.81 -6.27 13.52
CA VAL A 190 8.67 -5.09 13.73
C VAL A 190 9.78 -5.52 14.67
N VAL A 191 11.01 -5.19 14.30
CA VAL A 191 12.22 -5.55 15.04
C VAL A 191 12.89 -4.28 15.50
N PHE A 192 12.94 -4.06 16.81
CA PHE A 192 13.62 -2.92 17.42
C PHE A 192 14.98 -3.38 17.93
N ASP A 193 16.06 -2.74 17.47
CA ASP A 193 17.45 -3.07 17.84
C ASP A 193 17.75 -4.58 17.77
N GLY A 194 17.28 -5.24 16.71
CA GLY A 194 17.45 -6.67 16.48
C GLY A 194 16.50 -7.59 17.26
N VAL A 195 15.66 -7.04 18.14
CA VAL A 195 14.66 -7.78 18.92
C VAL A 195 13.28 -7.72 18.27
N SER A 196 12.80 -8.87 17.78
CA SER A 196 11.47 -8.98 17.18
C SER A 196 10.38 -8.87 18.25
N LEU A 197 9.40 -8.00 17.99
CA LEU A 197 8.22 -7.86 18.81
C LEU A 197 7.47 -9.19 18.96
N LEU A 198 7.27 -9.91 17.85
CA LEU A 198 6.55 -11.19 17.88
C LEU A 198 7.31 -12.30 18.63
N LYS A 199 8.65 -12.25 18.64
CA LYS A 199 9.45 -13.27 19.34
C LYS A 199 9.19 -13.25 20.84
N ASN A 200 9.04 -12.07 21.43
CA ASN A 200 8.78 -11.91 22.86
C ASN A 200 7.42 -12.52 23.23
N TYR A 201 6.34 -12.07 22.58
CA TYR A 201 4.99 -12.64 22.81
C TYR A 201 4.92 -14.15 22.59
N ARG A 202 5.67 -14.68 21.60
CA ARG A 202 5.69 -16.12 21.35
C ARG A 202 6.25 -16.91 22.53
N VAL A 203 7.26 -16.39 23.22
CA VAL A 203 7.84 -17.05 24.39
C VAL A 203 6.80 -17.10 25.51
N ASP A 204 6.21 -15.95 25.83
CA ASP A 204 5.24 -15.80 26.92
C ASP A 204 3.98 -16.64 26.67
N PHE A 205 3.42 -16.57 25.46
CA PHE A 205 2.20 -17.30 25.11
C PHE A 205 2.42 -18.81 25.11
N ARG A 206 3.60 -19.26 24.70
CA ARG A 206 3.93 -20.69 24.76
C ARG A 206 3.94 -21.18 26.21
N GLU A 207 4.49 -20.41 27.13
CA GLU A 207 4.51 -20.75 28.56
C GLU A 207 3.10 -20.79 29.14
N HIS A 208 2.28 -19.77 28.87
CA HIS A 208 0.88 -19.74 29.29
C HIS A 208 0.09 -20.93 28.75
N ILE A 209 0.21 -21.24 27.46
CA ILE A 209 -0.52 -22.36 26.84
C ILE A 209 -0.10 -23.71 27.44
N GLN A 210 1.19 -23.89 27.75
CA GLN A 210 1.68 -25.12 28.37
C GLN A 210 1.11 -25.33 29.77
N LYS A 211 0.89 -24.24 30.51
CA LYS A 211 0.39 -24.28 31.89
C LYS A 211 -1.14 -24.36 31.95
N ASP A 212 -1.83 -23.48 31.22
CA ASP A 212 -3.25 -23.18 31.42
C ASP A 212 -4.10 -23.36 30.15
N GLY A 213 -3.48 -23.68 29.00
CA GLY A 213 -4.18 -23.92 27.73
C GLY A 213 -4.50 -22.66 26.91
N LEU A 214 -4.99 -22.88 25.69
CA LEU A 214 -5.24 -21.80 24.72
C LEU A 214 -6.44 -20.92 25.10
N ASP A 215 -7.52 -21.48 25.61
CA ASP A 215 -8.71 -20.71 25.98
C ASP A 215 -8.40 -19.78 27.17
N SER A 216 -7.58 -20.22 28.11
CA SER A 216 -7.06 -19.39 29.20
C SER A 216 -6.25 -18.22 28.67
N LEU A 217 -5.33 -18.47 27.72
CA LEU A 217 -4.58 -17.39 27.07
C LEU A 217 -5.53 -16.40 26.40
N ILE A 218 -6.47 -16.85 25.55
CA ILE A 218 -7.42 -15.98 24.84
C ILE A 218 -8.19 -15.09 25.81
N ASN A 219 -8.66 -15.64 26.93
CA ASN A 219 -9.38 -14.87 27.94
C ASN A 219 -8.46 -13.86 28.65
N SER A 220 -7.22 -14.23 28.97
CA SER A 220 -6.26 -13.31 29.58
C SER A 220 -5.94 -12.11 28.68
N LEU A 221 -5.91 -12.31 27.35
CA LEU A 221 -5.64 -11.25 26.37
C LEU A 221 -6.80 -10.30 26.15
N LYS A 222 -8.02 -10.62 26.60
CA LYS A 222 -9.19 -9.74 26.52
C LYS A 222 -9.28 -8.76 27.69
N ASN A 223 -8.58 -9.04 28.78
CA ASN A 223 -8.59 -8.25 30.01
C ASN A 223 -7.62 -7.06 29.96
#